data_AF-A0A917EF10-F1
#
_entry.id   AF-A0A917EF10-F1
#
_cell.length_a   1.000
_cell.length_b   1.000
_cell.length_c   1.000
_cell.angle_alpha   90.00
_cell.angle_beta   90.00
_cell.angle_gamma   90.00
#
_symmetry.space_group_name_H-M   'P 1'
#
loop_
_entity.id
_entity.type
_entity.pdbx_description
1 polymer ?
#
loop_
_entity_poly.entity_id
_entity_poly.type
_entity_poly.pdbx_seq_one_letter_code
_entity_poly.pdbx_strand_id
1 'polypeptide(L)' 'MSDFFAFLFSPAGLVAYGAFWVVKIIAGAWAIRQILTLLPERTRGWTEYQLTRIGLLRRKGPLG' A
#
# COMPACT_ATOMS: atom_id res chain seq x y z
N MET A 1 13.58 10.59 30.27
CA MET A 1 13.76 9.53 29.24
C MET A 1 12.92 8.29 29.55
N SER A 2 12.72 7.91 30.81
CA SER A 2 11.89 6.75 31.22
C SER A 2 10.44 6.81 30.74
N ASP A 3 9.81 7.99 30.80
CA ASP A 3 8.35 8.10 30.58
C ASP A 3 7.95 7.88 29.12
N PHE A 4 8.83 8.25 28.19
CA PHE A 4 8.64 7.96 26.76
C PHE A 4 8.67 6.45 26.50
N PHE A 5 9.66 5.74 27.05
CA PHE A 5 9.74 4.27 26.90
C PHE A 5 8.61 3.58 27.65
N ALA A 6 8.22 4.07 28.83
CA ALA A 6 7.07 3.56 29.58
C ALA A 6 5.77 3.71 28.78
N PHE A 7 5.58 4.85 28.11
CA PHE A 7 4.45 5.04 27.21
C PHE A 7 4.56 4.15 25.96
N LEU A 8 5.72 4.09 25.31
CA LEU A 8 5.93 3.32 24.08
C LEU A 8 5.65 1.82 24.26
N PHE A 9 6.08 1.25 25.41
CA PHE A 9 5.84 -0.15 25.76
C PHE A 9 4.52 -0.37 26.51
N SER A 10 3.76 0.68 26.82
CA SER A 10 2.41 0.53 27.38
C SER A 10 1.43 -0.02 26.32
N PRO A 11 0.31 -0.63 26.74
CA PRO A 11 -0.75 -1.04 25.81
C PRO A 11 -1.24 0.10 24.90
N ALA A 12 -1.33 1.33 25.42
CA ALA A 12 -1.75 2.49 24.64
C ALA A 12 -0.70 2.88 23.59
N GLY A 13 0.59 2.83 23.92
CA GLY A 13 1.69 3.12 22.99
C GLY A 13 1.76 2.09 21.86
N LEU A 14 1.59 0.80 22.17
CA LEU A 14 1.53 -0.27 21.18
C LEU A 14 0.34 -0.12 20.23
N VAL A 15 -0.84 0.22 20.76
CA VAL A 15 -2.04 0.51 19.93
C VAL A 15 -1.80 1.73 19.05
N ALA A 16 -1.25 2.82 19.58
CA ALA A 16 -0.94 4.03 18.81
C ALA A 16 0.09 3.74 17.70
N TYR A 17 1.12 2.95 18.00
CA TYR A 17 2.13 2.53 17.03
C TYR A 17 1.54 1.64 15.93
N GLY A 18 0.70 0.67 16.30
CA GLY A 18 -0.02 -0.17 15.35
C GLY A 18 -0.96 0.66 14.45
N ALA A 19 -1.73 1.57 15.06
CA ALA A 19 -2.64 2.47 14.33
C ALA A 19 -1.88 3.36 13.34
N PHE A 20 -0.71 3.90 13.74
CA PHE A 20 0.15 4.66 12.85
C PHE A 20 0.55 3.85 11.61
N TRP A 21 0.97 2.58 11.78
CA TRP A 21 1.32 1.72 10.65
C TRP A 21 0.12 1.38 9.77
N VAL A 22 -1.04 1.09 10.35
CA VAL A 22 -2.27 0.82 9.59
C VAL A 22 -2.63 2.02 8.71
N VAL A 23 -2.65 3.22 9.29
CA VAL A 23 -2.93 4.46 8.54
C VAL A 23 -1.89 4.68 7.44
N LYS A 24 -0.61 4.49 7.73
CA LYS A 24 0.47 4.63 6.76
C LYS A 24 0.33 3.68 5.57
N ILE A 25 -0.05 2.42 5.82
CA ILE A 25 -0.26 1.42 4.75
C ILE A 25 -1.47 1.79 3.90
N ILE A 26 -2.59 2.18 4.53
CA ILE A 26 -3.81 2.59 3.81
C ILE A 26 -3.52 3.84 2.96
N ALA A 27 -2.85 4.84 3.52
CA ALA A 27 -2.45 6.05 2.81
C ALA A 27 -1.49 5.73 1.65
N GLY A 28 -0.54 4.82 1.86
CA GLY A 28 0.38 4.36 0.80
C GLY A 28 -0.35 3.65 -0.34
N ALA A 29 -1.28 2.75 -0.02
CA ALA A 29 -2.10 2.05 -1.02
C ALA A 29 -2.99 3.05 -1.80
N TRP A 30 -3.58 4.02 -1.10
CA TRP A 30 -4.35 5.09 -1.73
C TRP A 30 -3.48 5.96 -2.65
N ALA A 31 -2.29 6.36 -2.21
CA ALA A 31 -1.36 7.15 -3.01
C ALA A 31 -0.92 6.40 -4.28
N ILE A 32 -0.59 5.10 -4.18
CA ILE A 32 -0.27 4.27 -5.36
C ILE A 32 -1.45 4.22 -6.31
N ARG A 33 -2.68 4.06 -5.80
CA ARG A 33 -3.90 4.07 -6.62
C ARG A 33 -4.07 5.41 -7.34
N GLN A 34 -3.84 6.53 -6.67
CA GLN A 34 -3.90 7.87 -7.28
C GLN A 34 -2.84 8.05 -8.37
N ILE A 35 -1.61 7.60 -8.12
CA ILE A 35 -0.52 7.63 -9.12
C ILE A 35 -0.90 6.80 -10.34
N LEU A 36 -1.48 5.60 -10.15
CA LEU A 36 -1.94 4.76 -11.24
C LEU A 36 -3.11 5.37 -12.03
N THR A 37 -4.01 6.11 -11.37
CA THR A 37 -5.10 6.82 -12.09
C THR A 37 -4.62 8.05 -12.85
N LEU A 38 -3.52 8.66 -12.42
CA LEU A 38 -2.88 9.79 -13.09
C LEU A 38 -1.87 9.35 -14.16
N LEU A 39 -1.57 8.04 -14.24
CA LEU A 39 -0.62 7.51 -15.20
C LEU A 39 -1.18 7.67 -16.63
N PRO A 40 -0.42 8.29 -17.56
CA PRO A 40 -0.82 8.38 -18.97
C PRO A 40 -1.11 6.99 -19.57
N GLU A 41 -2.08 6.91 -20.48
CA GLU A 41 -2.46 5.67 -21.20
C GLU A 41 -1.25 4.95 -21.85
N ARG A 42 -0.19 5.69 -22.22
CA ARG A 42 1.07 5.10 -22.74
C ARG A 42 1.83 4.26 -21.72
N THR A 43 1.81 4.63 -20.45
CA THR A 43 2.47 3.87 -19.37
C THR A 43 1.60 2.73 -18.84
N ARG A 44 0.28 2.82 -19.03
CA ARG A 44 -0.67 1.79 -18.61
C ARG A 44 -0.38 0.43 -19.23
N GLY A 45 -0.06 0.39 -20.53
CA GLY A 45 0.34 -0.84 -21.21
C GLY A 45 1.65 -1.44 -20.71
N TRP A 46 2.63 -0.61 -20.32
CA TRP A 46 3.89 -1.09 -19.74
C TRP A 46 3.68 -1.61 -18.31
N THR A 47 2.85 -0.93 -17.52
CA THR A 47 2.50 -1.36 -16.16
C THR A 47 1.65 -2.63 -16.19
N GLU A 48 0.68 -2.77 -17.09
CA GLU A 48 -0.07 -4.02 -17.31
C GLU A 48 0.85 -5.17 -17.75
N TYR A 49 1.82 -4.90 -18.63
CA TYR A 49 2.83 -5.87 -19.05
C TYR A 49 3.72 -6.31 -17.87
N GLN A 50 4.22 -5.37 -17.06
CA GLN A 50 5.04 -5.70 -15.88
C GLN A 50 4.22 -6.41 -14.80
N LEU A 51 2.98 -5.97 -14.53
CA LEU A 51 2.06 -6.59 -13.57
C LEU A 51 1.65 -8.01 -13.99
N THR A 52 1.50 -8.27 -15.29
CA THR A 52 1.30 -9.62 -15.85
C THR A 52 2.56 -10.45 -15.70
N ARG A 53 3.74 -9.88 -15.96
CA ARG A 53 5.04 -10.56 -15.83
C ARG A 53 5.34 -11.01 -14.41
N ILE A 54 5.01 -10.19 -13.41
CA ILE A 54 5.19 -10.52 -11.99
C ILE A 54 4.00 -11.29 -11.39
N GLY A 55 3.01 -11.67 -12.21
CA GLY A 55 1.89 -12.53 -11.81
C GLY A 55 0.83 -11.87 -10.92
N LEU A 56 0.90 -10.55 -10.71
CA LEU A 56 -0.05 -9.80 -9.88
C LEU A 56 -1.37 -9.48 -10.61
N LEU A 57 -1.36 -9.49 -11.95
CA LEU A 57 -2.57 -9.51 -12.76
C LEU A 57 -2.84 -10.93 -13.22
N ARG A 58 -3.84 -11.59 -12.61
CA ARG A 58 -4.42 -12.82 -13.16
C ARG A 58 -4.97 -12.46 -14.54
N ARG A 59 -4.39 -13.03 -15.60
CA ARG A 59 -4.93 -12.98 -16.97
C ARG A 59 -6.43 -13.23 -16.90
N LYS A 60 -7.24 -12.19 -17.08
CA LYS A 60 -8.64 -12.38 -17.46
C LYS A 60 -8.56 -12.77 -18.93
N GLY A 61 -8.50 -14.08 -19.18
CA GLY A 61 -8.55 -14.61 -20.54
C GLY A 61 -9.82 -14.10 -21.23
N PRO A 62 -9.86 -14.02 -22.56
CA PRO A 62 -10.97 -13.41 -23.31
C PRO A 62 -12.33 -14.12 -23.19
N LEU A 63 -12.55 -14.98 -22.18
CA LEU A 63 -13.76 -15.79 -21.99
C LEU A 63 -14.15 -16.04 -20.50
N GLY A 64 -14.05 -15.05 -19.61
CA GLY A 64 -14.64 -15.14 -18.25
C GLY A 64 -14.33 -13.98 -17.32
#